data_AF-A0AAN9D9K3-F1
#
_entry.id   AF-A0AAN9D9K3-F1
#
_cell.length_a   1.000
_cell.length_b   1.000
_cell.length_c   1.000
_cell.angle_alpha   90.00
_cell.angle_beta   90.00
_cell.angle_gamma   90.00
#
_symmetry.space_group_name_H-M   'P 1'
#
loop_
_entity.id
_entity.type
_entity.pdbx_description
1 polymer ?
#
loop_
_entity_poly.entity_id
_entity_poly.type
_entity_poly.pdbx_seq_one_letter_code
_entity_poly.pdbx_strand_id
1 'polypeptide(L)'
;MAPVKELLVNSLKELVKDDLKLFQWYLKNHECVSTSEMENTDVLNTVDKMVARFRQEEAVKVTVNILRKMNQNLLAEQLENKHNEVQTEGNMNASATVGAASKKILGK
;
A
#
# COMPACT_ATOMS: atom_id res chain seq x y z
N MET A 1 -8.61 10.38 1.93
CA MET A 1 -8.33 8.92 1.96
C MET A 1 -8.35 8.39 0.54
N ALA A 2 -7.19 8.03 -0.02
CA ALA A 2 -7.18 7.21 -1.22
C ALA A 2 -7.74 5.82 -0.83
N PRO A 3 -8.70 5.26 -1.58
CA PRO A 3 -9.21 3.93 -1.27
C PRO A 3 -8.08 2.91 -1.46
N VAL A 4 -7.97 1.93 -0.56
CA VAL A 4 -6.92 0.89 -0.61
C VAL A 4 -6.83 0.21 -1.98
N LYS A 5 -7.97 0.06 -2.67
CA LYS A 5 -8.03 -0.42 -4.06
C LYS A 5 -7.19 0.43 -5.02
N GLU A 6 -7.24 1.76 -4.92
CA GLU A 6 -6.49 2.66 -5.80
C GLU A 6 -4.98 2.61 -5.54
N LEU A 7 -4.57 2.49 -4.27
CA LEU A 7 -3.16 2.28 -3.90
C LEU A 7 -2.60 1.01 -4.55
N LEU A 8 -3.34 -0.11 -4.43
CA LEU A 8 -2.96 -1.39 -5.04
C LEU A 8 -2.90 -1.30 -6.57
N VAL A 9 -3.87 -0.63 -7.19
CA VAL A 9 -3.89 -0.44 -8.65
C VAL A 9 -2.69 0.35 -9.12
N ASN A 10 -2.33 1.43 -8.43
CA ASN A 10 -1.20 2.26 -8.81
C ASN A 10 0.12 1.48 -8.73
N SER A 11 0.35 0.76 -7.63
CA SER A 11 1.56 -0.06 -7.48
C SER A 11 1.66 -1.17 -8.54
N LEU A 12 0.55 -1.83 -8.87
CA LEU A 12 0.56 -2.89 -9.88
C LEU A 12 0.65 -2.35 -11.32
N LYS A 13 0.24 -1.10 -11.57
CA LYS A 13 0.44 -0.43 -12.87
C LYS A 13 1.89 -0.07 -13.14
N GLU A 14 2.71 0.08 -12.10
CA GLU A 14 4.15 0.32 -12.25
C GLU A 14 4.92 -0.94 -12.64
N LEU A 15 4.32 -2.13 -12.50
CA LEU A 15 4.89 -3.37 -12.99
C LEU A 15 4.79 -3.47 -14.52
N VAL A 16 5.86 -3.94 -15.14
CA VAL A 16 5.82 -4.31 -16.57
C VAL A 16 4.95 -5.54 -16.78
N LYS A 17 4.53 -5.78 -18.03
CA LYS A 17 3.58 -6.85 -18.36
C LYS A 17 4.04 -8.25 -17.91
N ASP A 18 5.34 -8.54 -17.99
CA ASP A 18 5.88 -9.83 -17.56
C ASP A 18 5.96 -9.95 -16.03
N ASP A 19 6.31 -8.87 -15.33
CA ASP A 19 6.25 -8.83 -13.87
C ASP A 19 4.80 -8.98 -13.39
N LEU A 20 3.84 -8.32 -14.04
CA LEU A 20 2.42 -8.48 -13.69
C LEU A 20 1.96 -9.93 -13.85
N LYS A 21 2.40 -10.64 -14.89
CA LYS A 21 2.11 -12.08 -15.05
C LYS A 21 2.74 -12.91 -13.93
N LEU A 22 3.97 -12.60 -13.54
CA LEU A 22 4.66 -13.29 -12.45
C LEU A 22 3.97 -13.03 -11.09
N PHE A 23 3.55 -11.78 -10.84
CA PHE A 23 2.76 -11.40 -9.68
C PHE A 23 1.45 -12.21 -9.61
N GLN A 24 0.73 -12.24 -10.73
CA GLN A 24 -0.49 -13.02 -10.88
C GLN A 24 -0.24 -14.52 -10.64
N TRP A 25 0.89 -15.05 -11.10
CA TRP A 25 1.27 -16.44 -10.85
C TRP A 25 1.51 -16.72 -9.36
N TYR A 26 2.23 -15.84 -8.66
CA TYR A 26 2.42 -15.98 -7.20
C TYR A 26 1.11 -15.86 -6.43
N LEU A 27 0.23 -14.95 -6.84
CA LEU A 27 -1.10 -14.79 -6.24
C LEU A 27 -1.94 -16.06 -6.39
N LYS A 28 -1.95 -16.69 -7.58
CA LYS A 28 -2.62 -17.98 -7.82
C LYS A 28 -2.12 -19.07 -6.89
N ASN A 29 -0.80 -19.19 -6.74
CA ASN A 29 -0.17 -20.20 -5.87
C ASN A 29 -0.48 -19.95 -4.39
N HIS A 30 -0.67 -18.69 -3.99
CA HIS A 30 -1.03 -18.34 -2.63
C HIS A 30 -2.51 -18.63 -2.30
N GLU A 31 -3.41 -18.54 -3.29
CA GLU A 31 -4.86 -18.59 -3.07
C GLU A 31 -5.58 -19.82 -3.63
N CYS A 32 -4.88 -20.70 -4.34
CA CYS A 32 -5.49 -21.80 -5.11
C CYS A 32 -6.63 -21.30 -6.03
N VAL A 33 -6.46 -20.10 -6.60
CA VAL A 33 -7.41 -19.52 -7.55
C VAL A 33 -7.26 -20.27 -8.86
N SER A 34 -8.39 -20.74 -9.41
CA SER A 34 -8.42 -21.54 -10.64
C SER A 34 -7.70 -20.84 -11.79
N THR A 35 -6.77 -21.55 -12.42
CA THR A 35 -5.87 -21.06 -13.47
C THR A 35 -6.59 -20.39 -14.63
N SER A 36 -7.77 -20.90 -15.01
CA SER A 36 -8.59 -20.40 -16.12
C SER A 36 -9.10 -18.98 -15.95
N GLU A 37 -9.20 -18.48 -14.72
CA GLU A 37 -9.78 -17.16 -14.44
C GLU A 37 -8.80 -15.99 -14.54
N MET A 38 -7.51 -16.28 -14.81
CA MET A 38 -6.47 -15.26 -14.72
C MET A 38 -5.55 -15.12 -15.95
N GLU A 39 -5.81 -15.81 -17.05
CA GLU A 39 -4.93 -15.76 -18.24
C GLU A 39 -4.95 -14.43 -19.02
N ASN A 40 -5.87 -13.51 -18.72
CA ASN A 40 -5.94 -12.18 -19.35
C ASN A 40 -6.47 -11.12 -18.37
N THR A 41 -5.92 -11.08 -17.16
CA THR A 41 -6.48 -10.21 -16.10
C THR A 41 -5.82 -8.84 -16.15
N ASP A 42 -6.62 -7.81 -16.42
CA ASP A 42 -6.23 -6.42 -16.17
C ASP A 42 -5.85 -6.21 -14.70
N VAL A 43 -5.00 -5.21 -14.46
CA VAL A 43 -4.60 -4.79 -13.11
C VAL A 43 -5.82 -4.59 -12.20
N LEU A 44 -6.89 -3.99 -12.72
CA LEU A 44 -8.11 -3.72 -11.98
C LEU A 44 -8.80 -5.00 -11.49
N ASN A 45 -8.95 -6.00 -12.35
CA ASN A 45 -9.61 -7.26 -11.99
C ASN A 45 -8.75 -8.07 -11.00
N THR A 46 -7.42 -7.97 -11.10
CA THR A 46 -6.51 -8.58 -10.12
C THR A 46 -6.74 -7.96 -8.72
N VAL A 47 -6.77 -6.64 -8.63
CA VAL A 47 -7.01 -5.93 -7.35
C VAL A 47 -8.40 -6.21 -6.80
N ASP A 48 -9.43 -6.24 -7.65
CA ASP A 48 -10.80 -6.48 -7.19
C ASP A 48 -10.93 -7.87 -6.55
N LYS A 49 -10.35 -8.91 -7.19
CA LYS A 49 -10.29 -10.27 -6.65
C LYS A 49 -9.54 -10.34 -5.32
N MET A 50 -8.39 -9.68 -5.21
CA MET A 50 -7.61 -9.64 -3.97
C MET A 50 -8.40 -9.01 -2.82
N VAL A 51 -9.02 -7.85 -3.06
CA VAL A 51 -9.78 -7.13 -2.02
C VAL A 51 -11.07 -7.88 -1.66
N ALA A 52 -11.73 -8.52 -2.63
CA ALA A 52 -12.90 -9.36 -2.37
C ALA A 52 -12.56 -10.56 -1.47
N ARG A 53 -11.36 -11.12 -1.60
CA ARG A 53 -10.98 -12.34 -0.88
C ARG A 53 -10.29 -12.09 0.46
N PHE A 54 -9.33 -11.17 0.50
CA PHE A 54 -8.53 -10.90 1.69
C PHE A 54 -9.07 -9.77 2.56
N ARG A 55 -9.96 -8.92 2.02
CA ARG A 55 -10.28 -7.58 2.56
C ARG A 55 -9.11 -6.61 2.37
N GLN A 56 -9.40 -5.33 2.51
CA GLN A 56 -8.49 -4.24 2.13
C GLN A 56 -7.11 -4.32 2.81
N GLU A 57 -7.04 -4.47 4.13
CA GLU A 57 -5.76 -4.47 4.85
C GLU A 57 -4.88 -5.69 4.54
N GLU A 58 -5.47 -6.89 4.50
CA GLU A 58 -4.73 -8.11 4.18
C GLU A 58 -4.31 -8.16 2.71
N ALA A 59 -5.11 -7.59 1.80
CA ALA A 59 -4.72 -7.48 0.39
C ALA A 59 -3.43 -6.66 0.21
N VAL A 60 -3.22 -5.61 1.01
CA VAL A 60 -1.97 -4.84 1.01
C VAL A 60 -0.80 -5.70 1.47
N LYS A 61 -0.93 -6.41 2.58
CA LYS A 61 0.13 -7.30 3.10
C LYS A 61 0.51 -8.40 2.09
N VAL A 62 -0.49 -9.01 1.45
CA VAL A 62 -0.27 -10.03 0.41
C VAL A 62 0.48 -9.42 -0.78
N THR A 63 0.09 -8.22 -1.23
CA THR A 63 0.74 -7.52 -2.34
C THR A 63 2.20 -7.21 -2.03
N VAL A 64 2.49 -6.64 -0.86
CA VAL A 64 3.85 -6.33 -0.40
C VAL A 64 4.71 -7.60 -0.37
N ASN A 65 4.18 -8.71 0.15
CA ASN A 65 4.91 -9.98 0.21
C ASN A 65 5.25 -10.53 -1.18
N ILE A 66 4.30 -10.49 -2.12
CA ILE A 66 4.53 -10.97 -3.49
C ILE A 66 5.54 -10.09 -4.22
N LEU A 67 5.43 -8.76 -4.09
CA LEU A 67 6.38 -7.81 -4.67
C LEU A 67 7.81 -8.09 -4.17
N ARG A 68 8.00 -8.34 -2.87
CA ARG A 68 9.30 -8.74 -2.30
C ARG A 68 9.82 -10.05 -2.88
N LYS A 69 8.95 -11.06 -3.06
CA LYS A 69 9.34 -12.35 -3.68
C LYS A 69 9.81 -12.21 -5.12
N MET A 70 9.30 -11.22 -5.84
CA MET A 70 9.71 -10.90 -7.21
C MET A 70 10.88 -9.92 -7.28
N ASN A 71 11.49 -9.59 -6.14
CA ASN A 71 12.56 -8.60 -6.03
C ASN A 71 12.14 -7.16 -6.36
N GLN A 72 10.84 -6.86 -6.37
CA GLN A 72 10.25 -5.52 -6.53
C GLN A 72 10.19 -4.80 -5.16
N ASN A 73 11.32 -4.76 -4.46
CA ASN A 73 11.41 -4.29 -3.08
C ASN A 73 11.06 -2.80 -2.93
N LEU A 74 11.42 -1.98 -3.92
CA LEU A 74 11.11 -0.55 -3.93
C LEU A 74 9.60 -0.31 -3.97
N LEU A 75 8.88 -1.00 -4.85
CA LEU A 75 7.41 -0.89 -4.94
C LEU A 75 6.73 -1.41 -3.67
N ALA A 76 7.29 -2.49 -3.08
CA ALA A 76 6.78 -3.05 -1.83
C ALA A 76 6.89 -2.04 -0.67
N GLU A 77 8.03 -1.38 -0.54
CA GLU A 77 8.27 -0.36 0.50
C GLU A 77 7.38 0.87 0.28
N GLN A 78 7.24 1.35 -0.96
CA GLN A 78 6.33 2.47 -1.26
C GLN A 78 4.88 2.17 -0.91
N LEU A 79 4.41 0.95 -1.20
CA LEU A 79 3.05 0.52 -0.88
C LEU A 79 2.83 0.42 0.64
N GLU A 80 3.81 -0.12 1.37
CA GLU A 80 3.78 -0.23 2.84
C GLU A 80 3.78 1.16 3.51
N ASN A 81 4.64 2.07 3.06
CA ASN A 81 4.72 3.44 3.57
C ASN A 81 3.41 4.19 3.32
N LYS A 82 2.88 4.18 2.09
CA LYS A 82 1.60 4.85 1.76
C LYS A 82 0.44 4.31 2.58
N HIS A 83 0.43 3.00 2.87
CA HIS A 83 -0.61 2.41 3.72
C HIS A 83 -0.48 2.87 5.18
N ASN A 84 0.74 3.01 5.70
CA ASN A 84 1.00 3.46 7.07
C ASN A 84 0.80 4.97 7.28
N GLU A 85 1.15 5.78 6.29
CA GLU A 85 0.90 7.23 6.29
C GLU A 85 -0.60 7.53 6.38
N VAL A 86 -1.43 6.78 5.63
CA VAL A 86 -2.90 6.90 5.69
C VAL A 86 -3.46 6.54 7.08
N GLN A 87 -2.76 5.73 7.88
CA GLN A 87 -3.16 5.42 9.26
C GLN A 87 -2.65 6.45 10.28
N THR A 88 -1.63 7.23 9.95
CA THR A 88 -0.97 8.16 10.88
C THR A 88 -1.55 9.58 10.81
N GLU A 89 -2.16 9.98 9.69
CA GLU A 89 -2.77 11.30 9.50
C GLU A 89 -4.08 11.53 10.30
N GLY A 90 -4.52 10.54 11.10
CA GLY A 90 -5.67 10.66 12.01
C GLY A 90 -5.34 11.15 13.43
N ASN A 91 -4.07 11.36 13.80
CA ASN A 91 -3.70 11.63 15.20
C ASN A 91 -2.61 12.70 15.43
N MET A 92 -2.58 13.79 14.65
CA MET A 92 -1.79 14.97 15.02
C MET A 92 -2.62 16.25 14.96
N ASN A 93 -3.65 16.36 15.79
CA ASN A 93 -4.27 17.65 16.12
C ASN A 93 -4.74 17.78 17.58
N ALA A 94 -3.93 17.37 18.54
CA ALA A 94 -3.95 17.95 19.89
C ALA A 94 -2.49 17.97 20.37
N SER A 95 -1.78 19.07 20.56
CA SER A 95 -2.19 20.36 21.07
C SER A 95 -1.18 21.41 20.61
N ALA A 96 -1.67 22.46 19.97
CA ALA A 96 -0.98 23.75 19.93
C ALA A 96 -1.58 24.67 21.02
N THR A 97 -0.78 25.66 21.44
CA THR A 97 -1.01 26.69 22.49
C THR A 97 -0.57 26.23 23.89
N VAL A 98 0.35 26.90 24.60
CA VAL A 98 0.66 28.33 24.80
C VAL A 98 2.20 28.45 24.93
N GLY A 99 2.93 29.41 24.37
CA GLY A 99 2.67 30.84 24.31
C GLY A 99 3.64 31.56 25.27
N ALA A 100 4.64 32.22 24.67
CA ALA A 100 5.38 33.39 25.14
C ALA A 100 6.11 33.39 26.50
N ALA A 101 7.45 33.55 26.44
CA ALA A 101 8.09 34.75 26.99
C ALA A 101 9.52 34.90 26.44
N SER A 102 9.71 35.88 25.56
CA SER A 102 11.03 36.41 25.19
C SER A 102 11.46 37.50 26.19
N LYS A 103 12.71 37.40 26.64
CA LYS A 103 13.69 38.49 26.93
C LYS A 103 13.22 39.66 27.82
N LYS A 104 13.87 39.87 28.98
CA LYS A 104 14.75 41.05 29.20
C LYS A 104 15.53 40.97 30.52
N ILE A 105 16.83 41.13 30.40
CA ILE A 105 17.79 41.48 31.45
C ILE A 105 17.49 42.88 32.02
N LEU A 106 17.51 43.01 33.35
CA LEU A 106 17.60 44.25 34.13
C LEU A 106 18.00 43.80 35.55
N GLY A 107 19.10 44.18 36.20
CA GLY A 107 19.95 45.35 36.09
C GLY A 107 19.98 46.02 37.47
N LYS A 108 20.97 45.69 38.30
CA LYS A 108 21.72 46.58 39.20
C LYS A 108 22.83 45.82 39.91
#